data_AF-A0A930YG25-F1
#
_entry.id   AF-A0A930YG25-F1
#
_cell.length_a   1.000
_cell.length_b   1.000
_cell.length_c   1.000
_cell.angle_alpha   90.00
_cell.angle_beta   90.00
_cell.angle_gamma   90.00
#
_symmetry.space_group_name_H-M   'P 1'
#
loop_
_entity.id
_entity.type
_entity.pdbx_description
1 polymer ?
#
loop_
_entity_poly.entity_id
_entity_poly.type
_entity_poly.pdbx_seq_one_letter_code
_entity_poly.pdbx_strand_id
1 'polypeptide(L)'
;MSISYPASRAMSAATAVYGVYALAKPSHLADVMGADPGERPGYDQLARAYGVRDLVISLLGVVGPAGAVRWAMRSRIAGDLADCATLVAKADEGKVRGKVAAVTLGWAALNLAAYRWDRKRR
;
A
#
# COMPACT_ATOMS: atom_id res chain seq x y z
N MET A 1 3.94 -23.26 -20.15
CA MET A 1 4.59 -22.84 -18.89
C MET A 1 3.70 -21.84 -18.17
N SER A 2 3.28 -22.13 -16.93
CA SER A 2 2.58 -21.15 -16.09
C SER A 2 3.53 -20.00 -15.77
N ILE A 3 3.19 -18.80 -16.22
CA ILE A 3 4.01 -17.63 -16.01
C ILE A 3 3.95 -17.22 -14.53
N SER A 4 5.04 -17.44 -13.80
CA SER A 4 5.15 -17.14 -12.37
C SER A 4 5.52 -15.69 -12.09
N TYR A 5 5.06 -15.15 -10.96
CA TYR A 5 5.40 -13.80 -10.45
C TYR A 5 5.84 -13.90 -8.97
N PRO A 6 6.96 -14.57 -8.68
CA PRO A 6 7.35 -14.82 -7.29
C PRO A 6 7.58 -13.52 -6.50
N ALA A 7 8.23 -12.51 -7.09
CA ALA A 7 8.49 -11.26 -6.37
C ALA A 7 7.20 -10.45 -6.15
N SER A 8 6.32 -10.40 -7.16
CA SER A 8 5.05 -9.69 -7.08
C SER A 8 4.10 -10.36 -6.07
N ARG A 9 4.08 -11.70 -6.03
CA ARG A 9 3.30 -12.46 -5.03
C ARG A 9 3.84 -12.21 -3.62
N ALA A 10 5.16 -12.16 -3.43
CA ALA A 10 5.77 -11.84 -2.14
C ALA A 10 5.40 -10.42 -1.67
N MET A 11 5.48 -9.42 -2.57
CA MET A 11 5.05 -8.05 -2.25
C MET A 11 3.55 -7.96 -1.95
N SER A 12 2.73 -8.70 -2.69
CA SER A 12 1.29 -8.80 -2.41
C SER A 12 1.05 -9.44 -1.04
N ALA A 13 1.78 -10.49 -0.66
CA ALA A 13 1.65 -11.08 0.68
C ALA A 13 2.03 -10.08 1.78
N ALA A 14 3.14 -9.38 1.63
CA ALA A 14 3.56 -8.34 2.58
C ALA A 14 2.51 -7.22 2.72
N THR A 15 1.92 -6.79 1.60
CA THR A 15 0.86 -5.80 1.59
C THR A 15 -0.42 -6.33 2.25
N ALA A 16 -0.79 -7.59 2.01
CA ALA A 16 -1.96 -8.20 2.66
C ALA A 16 -1.79 -8.24 4.19
N VAL A 17 -0.59 -8.59 4.67
CA VAL A 17 -0.25 -8.54 6.11
C VAL A 17 -0.38 -7.12 6.64
N TYR A 18 0.13 -6.12 5.91
CA TYR A 18 -0.03 -4.71 6.30
C TYR A 18 -1.51 -4.27 6.31
N GLY A 19 -2.31 -4.71 5.35
CA GLY A 19 -3.75 -4.45 5.31
C GLY A 19 -4.47 -5.01 6.54
N VAL A 20 -4.15 -6.24 6.96
CA VAL A 20 -4.66 -6.82 8.21
C VAL A 20 -4.22 -6.00 9.42
N TYR A 21 -2.95 -5.60 9.48
CA TYR A 21 -2.46 -4.74 10.56
C TYR A 21 -3.23 -3.41 10.63
N ALA A 22 -3.46 -2.75 9.50
CA ALA A 22 -4.20 -1.49 9.43
C ALA A 22 -5.65 -1.64 9.91
N LEU A 23 -6.27 -2.78 9.66
CA LEU A 23 -7.63 -3.09 10.15
C LEU A 23 -7.65 -3.41 11.64
N ALA A 24 -6.63 -4.09 12.16
CA ALA A 24 -6.52 -4.43 13.57
C ALA A 24 -6.13 -3.22 14.44
N LYS A 25 -5.32 -2.29 13.89
CA LYS A 25 -4.85 -1.08 14.57
C LYS A 25 -5.02 0.16 13.70
N PRO A 26 -6.25 0.64 13.47
CA PRO A 26 -6.51 1.79 12.60
C PRO A 26 -5.86 3.09 13.09
N SER A 27 -5.68 3.24 14.41
CA SER A 27 -5.04 4.40 15.03
C SER A 27 -3.61 4.67 14.57
N HIS A 28 -2.93 3.66 13.99
CA HIS A 28 -1.55 3.82 13.51
C HIS A 28 -1.40 4.98 12.51
N LEU A 29 -2.43 5.23 11.69
CA LEU A 29 -2.36 6.28 10.69
C LEU A 29 -2.43 7.66 11.35
N ALA A 30 -3.35 7.85 12.30
CA ALA A 30 -3.44 9.08 13.10
C ALA A 30 -2.12 9.36 13.84
N ASP A 31 -1.50 8.32 14.41
CA ASP A 31 -0.22 8.42 15.12
C ASP A 31 0.93 8.82 14.18
N VAL A 32 0.96 8.29 12.95
CA VAL A 32 1.96 8.66 11.92
C VAL A 32 1.76 10.08 11.43
N MET A 33 0.50 10.50 11.30
CA MET A 33 0.13 11.84 10.83
C MET A 33 0.28 12.91 11.91
N GLY A 34 0.52 12.53 13.16
CA GLY A 34 0.60 13.48 14.27
C GLY A 34 -0.74 14.17 14.53
N ALA A 35 -1.84 13.49 14.24
CA ALA A 35 -3.18 14.09 14.20
C ALA A 35 -3.67 14.51 15.59
N ASP A 36 -4.29 15.70 15.64
CA ASP A 36 -4.96 16.21 16.83
C ASP A 36 -6.15 15.32 17.23
N PRO A 37 -6.55 15.29 18.52
CA PRO A 37 -7.61 14.40 19.00
C PRO A 37 -8.91 14.42 18.19
N GLY A 38 -9.30 15.59 17.66
CA GLY A 38 -10.51 15.75 16.85
C GLY A 38 -10.44 15.13 15.44
N GLU A 39 -9.24 14.94 14.90
CA GLU A 39 -9.03 14.42 13.55
C GLU A 39 -8.82 12.89 13.51
N ARG A 40 -8.42 12.30 14.66
CA ARG A 40 -8.11 10.87 14.79
C ARG A 40 -9.22 9.96 14.24
N PRO A 41 -10.53 10.20 14.49
CA PRO A 41 -11.59 9.35 13.93
C PRO A 41 -11.60 9.31 12.39
N GLY A 42 -11.27 10.44 11.73
CA GLY A 42 -11.17 10.51 10.27
C GLY A 42 -9.99 9.69 9.74
N TYR A 43 -8.83 9.76 10.40
CA TYR A 43 -7.68 8.93 10.05
C TYR A 43 -7.92 7.44 10.33
N ASP A 44 -8.61 7.09 11.40
CA ASP A 44 -9.00 5.70 11.65
C ASP A 44 -9.91 5.15 10.55
N GLN A 45 -10.82 5.98 10.03
CA GLN A 45 -11.68 5.60 8.91
C GLN A 45 -10.89 5.44 7.62
N LEU A 46 -9.95 6.35 7.33
CA LEU A 46 -9.03 6.22 6.19
C LEU A 46 -8.15 4.97 6.29
N ALA A 47 -7.59 4.68 7.47
CA ALA A 47 -6.79 3.48 7.71
C ALA A 47 -7.56 2.19 7.41
N ARG A 48 -8.83 2.11 7.82
CA ARG A 48 -9.70 0.97 7.49
C ARG A 48 -9.98 0.90 5.99
N ALA A 49 -10.31 2.03 5.35
CA ALA A 49 -10.59 2.07 3.93
C ALA A 49 -9.38 1.62 3.09
N TYR A 50 -8.19 2.13 3.41
CA TYR A 50 -6.93 1.72 2.78
C TYR A 50 -6.62 0.26 3.08
N GLY A 51 -6.78 -0.17 4.34
CA GLY A 51 -6.56 -1.56 4.75
C GLY A 51 -7.42 -2.56 4.00
N VAL A 52 -8.73 -2.31 3.87
CA VAL A 52 -9.64 -3.18 3.08
C VAL A 52 -9.23 -3.20 1.61
N ARG A 53 -9.03 -2.03 1.00
CA ARG A 53 -8.63 -1.89 -0.41
C ARG A 53 -7.36 -2.68 -0.69
N ASP A 54 -6.33 -2.45 0.11
CA ASP A 54 -5.02 -3.05 -0.06
C ASP A 54 -5.07 -4.56 0.16
N LEU A 55 -5.83 -5.02 1.16
CA LEU A 55 -6.01 -6.45 1.43
C LEU A 55 -6.68 -7.16 0.26
N VAL A 56 -7.79 -6.63 -0.25
CA VAL A 56 -8.53 -7.24 -1.38
C VAL A 56 -7.66 -7.31 -2.63
N ILE A 57 -7.02 -6.20 -3.01
CA ILE A 57 -6.14 -6.14 -4.17
C ILE A 57 -4.97 -7.13 -4.02
N SER A 58 -4.40 -7.20 -2.82
CA SER A 58 -3.23 -8.03 -2.57
C SER A 58 -3.54 -9.52 -2.48
N LEU A 59 -4.70 -9.91 -1.97
CA LEU A 59 -5.14 -11.31 -2.03
C LEU A 59 -5.24 -11.79 -3.49
N LEU A 60 -5.79 -10.96 -4.39
CA LEU A 60 -5.76 -11.24 -5.83
C LEU A 60 -4.34 -11.35 -6.38
N GLY A 61 -3.41 -10.53 -5.89
CA GLY A 61 -1.99 -10.61 -6.22
C GLY A 61 -1.30 -11.88 -5.69
N VAL A 62 -1.75 -12.43 -4.56
CA VAL A 62 -1.17 -13.63 -3.93
C VAL A 62 -1.68 -14.92 -4.55
N VAL A 63 -2.98 -15.07 -4.82
CA VAL A 63 -3.57 -16.35 -5.27
C VAL A 63 -4.05 -16.31 -6.73
N GLY A 64 -4.18 -15.13 -7.31
CA GLY A 64 -4.79 -14.97 -8.62
C GLY A 64 -3.94 -15.51 -9.78
N PRO A 65 -4.55 -15.70 -10.96
CA PRO A 65 -3.83 -16.04 -12.18
C PRO A 65 -2.92 -14.89 -12.64
N ALA A 66 -2.05 -15.18 -13.61
CA ALA A 66 -1.05 -14.24 -14.11
C ALA A 66 -1.60 -12.85 -14.52
N GLY A 67 -2.84 -12.77 -14.99
CA GLY A 67 -3.52 -11.50 -15.31
C GLY A 67 -3.92 -10.70 -14.07
N ALA A 68 -4.47 -11.38 -13.06
CA ALA A 68 -4.86 -10.77 -11.80
C ALA A 68 -3.64 -10.20 -11.06
N VAL A 69 -2.50 -10.93 -11.06
CA VAL A 69 -1.27 -10.43 -10.44
C VAL A 69 -0.78 -9.12 -11.08
N ARG A 70 -0.88 -8.97 -12.41
CA ARG A 70 -0.49 -7.69 -13.06
C ARG A 70 -1.35 -6.53 -12.60
N TRP A 71 -2.66 -6.74 -12.59
CA TRP A 71 -3.59 -5.70 -12.19
C TRP A 71 -3.46 -5.38 -10.71
N ALA A 72 -3.27 -6.38 -9.86
CA ALA A 72 -2.99 -6.17 -8.44
C ALA A 72 -1.76 -5.28 -8.23
N MET A 73 -0.62 -5.60 -8.87
CA MET A 73 0.60 -4.79 -8.75
C MET A 73 0.42 -3.37 -9.29
N ARG A 74 -0.23 -3.21 -10.44
CA ARG A 74 -0.51 -1.87 -11.02
C ARG A 74 -1.39 -1.04 -10.10
N SER A 75 -2.45 -1.63 -9.56
CA SER A 75 -3.36 -0.97 -8.64
C SER A 75 -2.67 -0.62 -7.32
N ARG A 76 -1.75 -1.46 -6.83
CA ARG A 76 -0.96 -1.13 -5.64
C ARG A 76 -0.01 0.04 -5.88
N ILE A 77 0.74 0.04 -6.98
CA ILE A 77 1.61 1.17 -7.33
C ILE A 77 0.79 2.47 -7.46
N ALA A 78 -0.34 2.42 -8.17
CA ALA A 78 -1.22 3.58 -8.30
C ALA A 78 -1.81 4.03 -6.95
N GLY A 79 -2.22 3.08 -6.10
CA GLY A 79 -2.71 3.34 -4.75
C GLY A 79 -1.67 3.98 -3.86
N ASP A 80 -0.44 3.48 -3.84
CA ASP A 80 0.67 4.03 -3.05
C ASP A 80 0.99 5.48 -3.47
N LEU A 81 0.97 5.78 -4.77
CA LEU A 81 1.14 7.13 -5.28
C LEU A 81 -0.03 8.05 -4.92
N ALA A 82 -1.27 7.55 -4.97
CA ALA A 82 -2.45 8.30 -4.57
C ALA A 82 -2.43 8.61 -3.06
N ASP A 83 -2.11 7.61 -2.23
CA ASP A 83 -1.99 7.77 -0.79
C ASP A 83 -0.88 8.78 -0.44
N CYS A 84 0.25 8.74 -1.17
CA CYS A 84 1.29 9.76 -1.04
C CYS A 84 0.74 11.17 -1.30
N ALA A 85 0.07 11.37 -2.44
CA ALA A 85 -0.46 12.67 -2.80
C ALA A 85 -1.49 13.18 -1.76
N THR A 86 -2.40 12.31 -1.33
CA THR A 86 -3.43 12.64 -0.34
C THR A 86 -2.84 12.96 1.03
N LEU A 87 -1.94 12.12 1.55
CA LEU A 87 -1.41 12.29 2.90
C LEU A 87 -0.38 13.43 2.97
N VAL A 88 0.44 13.63 1.94
CA VAL A 88 1.36 14.78 1.87
C VAL A 88 0.59 16.10 1.76
N ALA A 89 -0.52 16.14 1.03
CA ALA A 89 -1.38 17.33 0.96
C ALA A 89 -2.05 17.66 2.30
N LYS A 90 -2.20 16.68 3.19
CA LYS A 90 -2.81 16.85 4.52
C LYS A 90 -1.82 17.00 5.67
N ALA A 91 -0.55 16.68 5.47
CA ALA A 91 0.44 16.83 6.53
C ALA A 91 0.89 18.30 6.65
N ASP A 92 0.72 18.86 7.85
CA ASP A 92 1.05 20.25 8.18
C ASP A 92 2.56 20.48 8.41
N GLU A 93 3.26 19.48 8.98
CA GLU A 93 4.68 19.60 9.31
C GLU A 93 5.62 19.00 8.26
N GLY A 94 6.74 19.67 7.98
CA GLY A 94 7.76 19.19 7.03
C GLY A 94 8.32 17.79 7.36
N LYS A 95 8.48 17.45 8.64
CA LYS A 95 8.94 16.13 9.07
C LYS A 95 7.90 15.03 8.83
N VAL A 96 6.62 15.30 9.15
CA VAL A 96 5.51 14.37 8.88
C VAL A 96 5.33 14.18 7.38
N ARG A 97 5.33 15.27 6.60
CA ARG A 97 5.29 15.22 5.12
C ARG A 97 6.39 14.34 4.54
N GLY A 98 7.64 14.56 4.99
CA GLY A 98 8.80 13.79 4.52
C GLY A 98 8.69 12.31 4.87
N LYS A 99 8.28 11.99 6.11
CA LYS A 99 8.09 10.62 6.58
C LYS A 99 7.00 9.89 5.78
N VAL A 100 5.85 10.52 5.62
CA VAL A 100 4.71 9.96 4.89
C VAL A 100 5.09 9.72 3.42
N ALA A 101 5.69 10.71 2.76
CA ALA A 101 6.17 10.57 1.39
C ALA A 101 7.18 9.43 1.25
N ALA A 102 8.15 9.33 2.18
CA ALA A 102 9.14 8.27 2.14
C ALA A 102 8.50 6.87 2.26
N VAL A 103 7.51 6.70 3.15
CA VAL A 103 6.82 5.42 3.33
C VAL A 103 6.02 5.05 2.10
N THR A 104 5.15 5.94 1.61
CA THR A 104 4.26 5.64 0.47
C THR A 104 5.04 5.45 -0.83
N LEU A 105 6.01 6.33 -1.13
CA LEU A 105 6.88 6.17 -2.29
C LEU A 105 7.79 4.94 -2.18
N GLY A 106 8.21 4.57 -0.96
CA GLY A 106 8.94 3.34 -0.69
C GLY A 106 8.15 2.10 -1.09
N TRP A 107 6.89 2.00 -0.67
CA TRP A 107 5.99 0.92 -1.09
C TRP A 107 5.76 0.92 -2.61
N ALA A 108 5.52 2.08 -3.22
CA ALA A 108 5.35 2.20 -4.67
C ALA A 108 6.57 1.69 -5.43
N ALA A 109 7.78 2.08 -4.98
CA ALA A 109 9.04 1.68 -5.58
C ALA A 109 9.31 0.18 -5.44
N LEU A 110 9.06 -0.40 -4.25
CA LEU A 110 9.20 -1.84 -4.02
C LEU A 110 8.23 -2.66 -4.87
N ASN A 111 6.95 -2.24 -4.94
CA ASN A 111 5.95 -2.87 -5.80
C ASN A 111 6.36 -2.78 -7.28
N LEU A 112 6.83 -1.62 -7.74
CA LEU A 112 7.31 -1.43 -9.11
C LEU A 112 8.55 -2.29 -9.41
N ALA A 113 9.50 -2.37 -8.48
CA ALA A 113 10.72 -3.15 -8.62
C ALA A 113 10.41 -4.65 -8.74
N ALA A 114 9.58 -5.19 -7.85
CA ALA A 114 9.11 -6.57 -7.89
C ALA A 114 8.38 -6.89 -9.21
N TYR A 115 7.48 -6.00 -9.63
CA TYR A 115 6.75 -6.17 -10.88
C TYR A 115 7.67 -6.14 -12.11
N ARG A 116 8.64 -5.21 -12.16
CA ARG A 116 9.62 -5.12 -13.25
C ARG A 116 10.56 -6.32 -13.29
N TRP A 117 10.98 -6.80 -12.12
CA TRP A 117 11.81 -7.99 -11.99
C TRP A 117 11.13 -9.23 -12.58
N ASP A 118 9.89 -9.50 -12.19
CA ASP A 118 9.11 -10.62 -12.72
C ASP A 118 8.77 -10.44 -14.21
N ARG A 119 8.71 -9.20 -14.72
CA ARG A 119 8.48 -8.91 -16.15
C ARG A 119 9.72 -9.16 -17.01
N LYS A 120 10.94 -8.90 -16.50
CA LYS A 120 12.20 -9.13 -17.22
C LYS A 120 12.58 -10.61 -17.34
N ARG A 121 12.04 -11.46 -16.48
CA ARG A 121 12.34 -12.91 -16.39
C ARG A 121 11.29 -13.80 -17.07
N ARG A 122 10.47 -13.22 -17.94
CA ARG A 122 9.49 -13.92 -18.78
C ARG A 122 9.98 -13.92 -20.21
#